data_AF-A0A518C4V0-F1
#
_entry.id   AF-A0A518C4V0-F1
#
_cell.length_a   1.000
_cell.length_b   1.000
_cell.length_c   1.000
_cell.angle_alpha   90.00
_cell.angle_beta   90.00
_cell.angle_gamma   90.00
#
_symmetry.space_group_name_H-M   'P 1'
#
loop_
_entity.id
_entity.type
_entity.pdbx_description
1 polymer ?
#
loop_
_entity_poly.entity_id
_entity_poly.type
_entity_poly.pdbx_seq_one_letter_code
_entity_poly.pdbx_strand_id
1 'polypeptide(L)'
;MKASSADLQLLEDLFASPTANWRRFIDRYTSTVIQVVQHARQSQKWTLTQKEADAVVVATFERLAENDLEILRRFDTSGSFTTFLTVASRRIVILELQDRVAQQRIQTALKDDSARRLQIPGSAA
;
A
#
# COMPACT_ATOMS: atom_id res chain seq x y z
N MET A 1 10.96 10.37 -20.34
CA MET A 1 9.58 10.64 -20.78
C MET A 1 8.97 11.64 -19.81
N LYS A 2 8.37 12.72 -20.31
CA LYS A 2 7.71 13.78 -19.52
C LYS A 2 6.29 13.32 -19.16
N ALA A 3 5.70 13.79 -18.07
CA ALA A 3 4.29 13.53 -17.75
C ALA A 3 3.39 13.98 -18.91
N SER A 4 2.35 13.20 -19.22
CA SER A 4 1.41 13.62 -20.25
C SER A 4 0.60 14.82 -19.76
N SER A 5 0.15 15.67 -20.68
CA SER A 5 -0.75 16.80 -20.34
C SER A 5 -1.99 16.34 -19.57
N ALA A 6 -2.50 15.13 -19.87
CA ALA A 6 -3.63 14.55 -19.17
C ALA A 6 -3.29 14.13 -17.72
N ASP A 7 -2.06 13.69 -17.44
CA ASP A 7 -1.63 13.41 -16.06
C ASP A 7 -1.52 14.71 -15.26
N LEU A 8 -0.93 15.75 -15.84
CA LEU A 8 -0.78 17.05 -15.21
C LEU A 8 -2.15 17.68 -14.90
N GLN A 9 -3.07 17.70 -15.87
CA GLN A 9 -4.41 18.23 -15.65
C GLN A 9 -5.16 17.45 -14.55
N LEU A 10 -5.05 16.12 -14.54
CA LEU A 10 -5.66 15.31 -13.49
C LEU A 10 -5.10 15.66 -12.11
N LEU A 11 -3.79 15.91 -11.99
CA LEU A 11 -3.18 16.29 -10.73
C LEU A 11 -3.59 17.71 -10.30
N GLU A 12 -3.67 18.65 -11.24
CA GLU A 12 -4.19 20.00 -10.96
C GLU A 12 -5.62 19.93 -10.41
N ASP A 13 -6.51 19.20 -11.10
CA ASP A 13 -7.89 18.98 -10.65
C ASP A 13 -7.92 18.30 -9.27
N LEU A 14 -7.07 17.29 -9.06
CA LEU A 14 -6.96 16.56 -7.81
C LEU A 14 -6.51 17.45 -6.65
N PHE A 15 -5.50 18.30 -6.86
CA PHE A 15 -5.00 19.18 -5.82
C PHE A 15 -5.93 20.35 -5.52
N ALA A 16 -6.74 20.77 -6.49
CA ALA A 16 -7.78 21.78 -6.30
C ALA A 16 -8.99 21.23 -5.53
N SER A 17 -9.37 19.96 -5.74
CA SER A 17 -10.46 19.31 -5.02
C SER A 17 -10.20 17.81 -4.84
N PRO A 18 -9.49 17.42 -3.77
CA PRO A 18 -9.12 16.03 -3.52
C PRO A 18 -10.34 15.10 -3.49
N THR A 19 -11.36 15.43 -2.70
CA THR A 19 -12.55 14.58 -2.53
C THR A 19 -13.32 14.34 -3.84
N ALA A 20 -13.43 15.36 -4.70
CA ALA A 20 -14.17 15.23 -5.95
C ALA A 20 -13.40 14.44 -7.02
N ASN A 21 -12.08 14.54 -7.03
CA ASN A 21 -11.24 13.98 -8.09
C ASN A 21 -10.51 12.70 -7.70
N TRP A 22 -10.58 12.28 -6.43
CA TRP A 22 -9.91 11.09 -5.93
C TRP A 22 -10.30 9.82 -6.69
N ARG A 23 -11.60 9.63 -6.97
CA ARG A 23 -12.10 8.50 -7.78
C ARG A 23 -11.39 8.45 -9.14
N ARG A 24 -11.33 9.58 -9.84
CA ARG A 24 -10.70 9.69 -11.17
C ARG A 24 -9.20 9.38 -11.12
N PHE A 25 -8.53 9.76 -10.03
CA PHE A 25 -7.15 9.38 -9.78
C PHE A 25 -6.98 7.87 -9.59
N ILE A 26 -7.80 7.25 -8.73
CA ILE A 26 -7.80 5.79 -8.54
C ILE A 26 -8.05 5.09 -9.88
N ASP A 27 -9.09 5.46 -10.61
CA ASP A 27 -9.47 4.80 -11.86
C ASP A 27 -8.33 4.83 -12.90
N ARG A 28 -7.58 5.93 -12.97
CA ARG A 28 -6.44 6.05 -13.90
C ARG A 28 -5.25 5.19 -13.50
N TYR A 29 -4.94 5.10 -12.20
CA TYR A 29 -3.67 4.53 -11.73
C TYR A 29 -3.81 3.18 -11.02
N THR A 30 -5.02 2.63 -10.87
CA THR A 30 -5.25 1.33 -10.23
C THR A 30 -4.40 0.22 -10.86
N SER A 31 -4.42 0.11 -12.20
CA SER A 31 -3.61 -0.89 -12.90
C SER A 31 -2.12 -0.74 -12.64
N THR A 32 -1.62 0.50 -12.56
CA THR A 32 -0.21 0.78 -12.23
C THR A 32 0.12 0.32 -10.80
N VAL A 33 -0.71 0.64 -9.82
CA VAL A 33 -0.47 0.24 -8.42
C VAL A 33 -0.58 -1.28 -8.27
N ILE A 34 -1.55 -1.93 -8.92
CA ILE A 34 -1.66 -3.40 -8.95
C ILE A 34 -0.37 -4.03 -9.49
N GLN A 35 0.16 -3.54 -10.61
CA GLN A 35 1.41 -4.04 -11.19
C GLN A 35 2.60 -3.85 -10.24
N VAL A 36 2.66 -2.73 -9.51
CA VAL A 36 3.70 -2.49 -8.50
C VAL A 36 3.60 -3.50 -7.37
N VAL A 37 2.41 -3.78 -6.85
CA VAL A 37 2.19 -4.79 -5.79
C VAL A 37 2.59 -6.19 -6.28
N GLN A 38 2.17 -6.56 -7.49
CA GLN A 38 2.52 -7.86 -8.08
C GLN A 38 4.04 -8.02 -8.24
N HIS A 39 4.73 -6.98 -8.73
CA HIS A 39 6.17 -7.02 -8.90
C HIS A 39 6.90 -7.03 -7.54
N ALA A 40 6.44 -6.25 -6.57
CA ALA A 40 7.00 -6.26 -5.21
C ALA A 40 6.91 -7.65 -4.58
N ARG A 41 5.73 -8.29 -4.65
CA ARG A 41 5.50 -9.66 -4.19
C ARG A 41 6.51 -10.64 -4.79
N GLN A 42 6.71 -10.62 -6.11
CA GLN A 42 7.65 -11.50 -6.80
C GLN A 42 9.10 -11.23 -6.38
N SER A 43 9.52 -9.96 -6.36
CA SER A 43 10.90 -9.58 -6.05
C SER A 43 11.31 -9.90 -4.60
N GLN A 44 10.37 -9.79 -3.65
CA GLN A 44 10.62 -10.06 -2.23
C GLN A 44 10.27 -11.51 -1.81
N LYS A 45 9.88 -12.37 -2.77
CA LYS A 45 9.42 -13.75 -2.53
C LYS A 45 8.30 -13.85 -1.47
N TRP A 46 7.43 -12.84 -1.42
CA TRP A 46 6.28 -12.87 -0.53
C TRP A 46 5.16 -13.70 -1.12
N THR A 47 4.55 -14.54 -0.29
CA THR A 47 3.36 -15.30 -0.66
C THR A 47 2.15 -14.56 -0.13
N LEU A 48 1.49 -13.81 -1.01
CA LEU A 48 0.21 -13.17 -0.71
C LEU A 48 -0.91 -13.86 -1.48
N THR A 49 -2.02 -14.12 -0.81
CA THR A 49 -3.29 -14.42 -1.46
C THR A 49 -3.75 -13.20 -2.28
N GLN A 50 -4.67 -13.40 -3.23
CA GLN A 50 -5.20 -12.29 -4.02
C GLN A 50 -5.87 -11.23 -3.13
N LYS A 51 -6.65 -11.66 -2.13
CA LYS A 51 -7.30 -10.76 -1.17
C LYS A 51 -6.30 -9.91 -0.38
N GLU A 52 -5.17 -10.48 0.03
CA GLU A 52 -4.12 -9.72 0.70
C GLU A 52 -3.44 -8.73 -0.23
N ALA A 53 -3.20 -9.12 -1.49
CA ALA A 53 -2.66 -8.21 -2.50
C ALA A 53 -3.61 -7.03 -2.76
N ASP A 54 -4.92 -7.29 -2.89
CA ASP A 54 -5.92 -6.24 -3.08
C ASP A 54 -5.98 -5.31 -1.86
N ALA A 55 -5.87 -5.85 -0.64
CA ALA A 55 -5.80 -5.04 0.58
C ALA A 55 -4.55 -4.14 0.62
N VAL A 56 -3.41 -4.59 0.08
CA VAL A 56 -2.19 -3.77 -0.03
C VAL A 56 -2.37 -2.66 -1.07
N VAL A 57 -3.08 -2.92 -2.17
CA VAL A 57 -3.43 -1.88 -3.16
C VAL A 57 -4.27 -0.79 -2.49
N VAL A 58 -5.31 -1.17 -1.73
CA VAL A 58 -6.15 -0.23 -0.97
C VAL A 58 -5.30 0.59 0.01
N ALA A 59 -4.51 -0.07 0.86
CA ALA A 59 -3.62 0.60 1.81
C ALA A 59 -2.63 1.55 1.12
N THR A 60 -2.16 1.19 -0.09
CA THR A 60 -1.28 2.06 -0.87
C THR A 60 -1.99 3.36 -1.29
N PHE A 61 -3.23 3.26 -1.77
CA PHE A 61 -4.02 4.45 -2.12
C PHE A 61 -4.39 5.27 -0.89
N GLU A 62 -4.76 4.64 0.23
CA GLU A 62 -5.01 5.33 1.50
C GLU A 62 -3.79 6.14 1.93
N ARG A 63 -2.60 5.52 1.91
CA ARG A 63 -1.34 6.18 2.26
C ARG A 63 -0.97 7.33 1.31
N LEU A 64 -1.34 7.23 0.03
CA LEU A 64 -1.18 8.33 -0.93
C LEU A 64 -2.15 9.49 -0.66
N ALA A 65 -3.31 9.22 -0.06
CA ALA A 65 -4.33 10.22 0.28
C ALA A 65 -4.07 10.95 1.60
N GLU A 66 -3.29 10.35 2.50
CA GLU A 66 -2.95 10.92 3.80
C GLU A 66 -2.31 12.33 3.70
N ASN A 67 -2.45 13.08 4.81
CA ASN A 67 -1.83 14.40 4.99
C ASN A 67 -2.09 15.37 3.82
N ASP A 68 -3.31 15.41 3.30
CA ASP A 68 -3.69 16.22 2.14
C ASP A 68 -2.81 15.94 0.91
N LEU A 69 -2.70 14.66 0.55
CA LEU A 69 -1.95 14.20 -0.63
C LEU A 69 -0.45 14.58 -0.58
N GLU A 70 0.14 14.66 0.63
CA GLU A 70 1.51 15.16 0.83
C GLU A 70 2.53 14.47 -0.07
N ILE A 71 2.41 13.14 -0.23
CA ILE A 71 3.30 12.37 -1.10
C ILE A 71 3.15 12.83 -2.56
N LEU A 72 1.93 12.95 -3.06
CA LEU A 72 1.67 13.34 -4.45
C LEU A 72 2.10 14.77 -4.74
N ARG A 73 1.95 15.69 -3.77
CA ARG A 73 2.37 17.10 -3.90
C ARG A 73 3.88 17.27 -4.04
N ARG A 74 4.69 16.25 -3.72
CA ARG A 74 6.16 16.28 -3.94
C ARG A 74 6.55 16.06 -5.40
N PHE A 75 5.61 15.78 -6.29
CA PHE A 75 5.88 15.64 -7.72
C PHE A 75 6.22 17.00 -8.35
N ASP A 76 7.41 17.12 -8.95
CA ASP A 76 7.96 18.39 -9.44
C ASP A 76 7.69 18.70 -10.93
N THR A 77 6.79 17.97 -11.58
CA THR A 77 6.40 18.12 -13.02
C THR A 77 7.52 17.95 -14.06
N SER A 78 8.77 17.80 -13.65
CA SER A 78 9.94 17.67 -14.55
C SER A 78 10.04 16.29 -15.20
N GLY A 79 9.43 15.27 -14.57
CA GLY A 79 9.46 13.88 -15.00
C GLY A 79 8.10 13.30 -15.40
N SER A 80 8.07 11.98 -15.61
CA SER A 80 6.82 11.22 -15.80
C SER A 80 6.16 10.98 -14.45
N PHE A 81 4.89 11.35 -14.33
CA PHE A 81 4.12 11.08 -13.12
C PHE A 81 3.99 9.58 -12.85
N THR A 82 3.80 8.76 -13.88
CA THR A 82 3.75 7.30 -13.73
C THR A 82 5.04 6.77 -13.09
N THR A 83 6.20 7.27 -13.50
CA THR A 83 7.49 6.87 -12.90
C THR A 83 7.57 7.29 -11.43
N PHE A 84 7.18 8.53 -11.13
CA PHE A 84 7.12 9.03 -9.75
C PHE A 84 6.20 8.16 -8.89
N LEU A 85 4.97 7.90 -9.37
CA LEU A 85 3.97 7.11 -8.68
C LEU A 85 4.46 5.67 -8.46
N THR A 86 5.09 5.05 -9.46
CA THR A 86 5.68 3.71 -9.30
C THR A 86 6.70 3.67 -8.16
N VAL A 87 7.58 4.65 -8.06
CA VAL A 87 8.59 4.71 -6.99
C VAL A 87 7.95 4.96 -5.63
N ALA A 88 7.00 5.91 -5.54
CA ALA A 88 6.27 6.21 -4.32
C ALA A 88 5.47 5.00 -3.83
N SER A 89 4.66 4.40 -4.71
CA SER A 89 3.87 3.21 -4.41
C SER A 89 4.75 2.02 -4.01
N ARG A 90 5.89 1.77 -4.67
CA ARG A 90 6.78 0.68 -4.28
C ARG A 90 7.30 0.84 -2.85
N ARG A 91 7.64 2.07 -2.45
CA ARG A 91 8.10 2.36 -1.08
C ARG A 91 6.99 2.07 -0.06
N ILE A 92 5.77 2.53 -0.34
CA ILE A 92 4.60 2.28 0.52
C ILE A 92 4.33 0.78 0.63
N VAL A 93 4.27 0.08 -0.50
CA VAL A 93 4.00 -1.37 -0.57
C VAL A 93 5.01 -2.18 0.25
N ILE A 94 6.30 -1.83 0.17
CA ILE A 94 7.33 -2.53 0.96
C ILE A 94 7.14 -2.32 2.45
N LEU A 95 6.87 -1.08 2.88
CA LEU A 95 6.62 -0.77 4.29
C LEU A 95 5.38 -1.50 4.81
N GLU A 96 4.27 -1.43 4.07
CA GLU A 96 3.01 -2.10 4.41
C GLU A 96 3.20 -3.62 4.62
N LEU A 97 3.98 -4.23 3.75
CA LEU A 97 4.21 -5.67 3.81
C LEU A 97 5.20 -6.06 4.91
N GLN A 98 6.19 -5.21 5.22
CA GLN A 98 7.05 -5.39 6.40
C GLN A 98 6.24 -5.31 7.70
N ASP A 99 5.33 -4.34 7.80
CA ASP A 99 4.46 -4.17 8.96
C ASP A 99 3.53 -5.37 9.14
N ARG A 100 2.95 -5.91 8.06
CA ARG A 100 2.12 -7.12 8.11
C ARG A 100 2.90 -8.33 8.62
N VAL A 101 4.14 -8.52 8.17
CA VAL A 101 4.99 -9.61 8.68
C VAL A 101 5.28 -9.43 10.17
N ALA A 102 5.57 -8.20 10.62
CA ALA A 102 5.78 -7.91 12.03
C ALA A 102 4.52 -8.22 12.86
N GLN A 103 3.34 -7.80 12.39
CA GLN A 103 2.07 -8.08 13.04
C GLN A 103 1.74 -9.57 13.09
N GLN A 104 1.99 -10.32 12.01
CA GLN A 104 1.79 -11.77 12.00
C GLN A 104 2.68 -12.48 13.03
N ARG A 105 3.95 -12.08 13.15
CA ARG A 105 4.88 -12.64 14.15
C ARG A 105 4.39 -12.40 15.58
N ILE A 106 3.90 -11.19 15.87
CA ILE A 106 3.34 -10.85 17.19
C ILE A 106 2.08 -11.69 17.46
N GLN A 107 1.18 -11.82 16.48
CA GLN A 107 -0.03 -12.63 16.64
C GLN A 107 0.27 -14.11 16.87
N THR A 108 1.25 -14.69 16.17
CA THR A 108 1.66 -16.08 16.39
C THR A 108 2.23 -16.26 17.79
N ALA A 109 3.12 -15.37 18.24
CA ALA A 109 3.69 -15.45 19.59
C ALA A 109 2.62 -15.35 20.69
N LEU A 110 1.61 -14.48 20.52
CA LEU A 110 0.48 -14.35 21.46
C LEU A 110 -0.41 -15.60 21.49
N LYS A 111 -0.65 -16.23 20.32
CA LYS A 111 -1.40 -17.49 20.22
C LYS A 111 -0.66 -18.63 20.90
N ASP A 112 0.66 -18.73 20.67
CA ASP A 112 1.50 -19.75 21.29
C ASP A 112 1.55 -19.60 22.82
N ASP A 113 1.67 -18.37 23.34
CA ASP A 113 1.64 -18.10 24.78
C ASP A 113 0.28 -18.47 25.38
N SER A 114 -0.82 -18.11 24.70
CA SER A 114 -2.18 -18.44 25.13
C SER A 114 -2.42 -19.96 25.14
N ALA A 115 -1.94 -20.68 24.12
CA ALA A 115 -2.01 -22.15 24.04
C ALA A 115 -1.22 -22.81 25.18
N ARG A 116 -0.02 -22.30 25.51
CA ARG A 116 0.77 -22.78 26.66
C ARG A 116 0.06 -22.56 27.99
N ARG A 117 -0.58 -21.40 28.19
CA ARG A 117 -1.36 -21.10 29.41
C ARG A 117 -2.60 -21.98 29.57
N LEU A 118 -3.21 -22.43 28.48
CA LEU A 118 -4.35 -23.35 28.52
C LEU A 118 -3.93 -24.81 28.79
N GLN A 119 -2.66 -25.15 28.56
CA GLN A 119 -2.12 -26.51 28.77
C GLN A 119 -1.57 -26.75 30.18
N ILE A 120 -1.85 -25.92 31.18
CA ILE A 120 -1.38 -26.15 32.56
C ILE A 120 -1.86 -27.53 33.04
N PRO A 121 -0.97 -28.51 33.28
CA PRO A 121 -1.35 -29.79 33.86
C PRO A 121 -1.57 -29.57 35.36
N GLY A 122 -2.83 -29.57 35.79
CA GLY A 122 -3.17 -29.29 37.18
C GLY A 122 -4.66 -29.26 37.49
N SER A 123 -5.38 -30.33 37.15
CA SER A 123 -6.67 -30.66 37.77
C SER A 123 -6.86 -32.17 37.81
N ALA A 124 -5.89 -32.85 38.42
CA ALA A 124 -6.03 -34.21 38.90
C ALA A 124 -5.39 -34.26 40.29
N ALA A 125 -6.16 -33.87 41.30
CA ALA A 125 -5.94 -34.19 42.71
C ALA A 125 -7.30 -34.31 43.37
#